data_AF-A0A8R7TQ68-F1
#
_entry.id   AF-A0A8R7TQ68-F1
#
_cell.length_a   1.000
_cell.length_b   1.000
_cell.length_c   1.000
_cell.angle_alpha   90.00
_cell.angle_beta   90.00
_cell.angle_gamma   90.00
#
_symmetry.space_group_name_H-M   'P 1'
#
loop_
_entity.id
_entity.type
_entity.pdbx_description
1 polymer ?
#
loop_
_entity_poly.entity_id
_entity_poly.type
_entity_poly.pdbx_seq_one_letter_code
_entity_poly.pdbx_strand_id
1 'polypeptide(L)'
;MHPLWCALQSLKSSTPMSPSCWFLAFAWVWWLPLVLVAAEEQQAEGCSAKCGNLTISHPFWLTDWDTGRLCGSPGPPEFELTCYNSTYPLLPSSVPNNAGFAIMDVSYKERGLRVVDLRKLQLLHDPPSIFNDCLPIWNTSAKLGRQFKISPVNLELILYNCTEKAAAAARREKELVQAKTMRCMNTSNTFVRAGVPYDRTGNYSGYALEDCDPIVLPVLRLPSGKTNASHYERLIQSGFLLKWE
;
A
#
# COMPACT_ATOMS: atom_id res chain seq x y z
N MET A 1 34.54 -12.14 40.74
CA MET A 1 35.66 -11.54 41.51
C MET A 1 36.75 -12.60 41.63
N HIS A 2 37.95 -12.29 41.14
CA HIS A 2 39.19 -13.10 41.16
C HIS A 2 39.78 -13.21 42.60
N PRO A 3 40.69 -14.17 42.88
CA PRO A 3 42.15 -14.00 42.65
C PRO A 3 42.78 -15.24 41.97
N LEU A 4 43.66 -15.22 40.96
CA LEU A 4 44.98 -14.61 40.70
C LEU A 4 46.17 -15.09 41.57
N TRP A 5 46.94 -16.01 40.94
CA TRP A 5 48.41 -16.18 40.91
C TRP A 5 49.21 -16.90 42.02
N CYS A 6 49.91 -17.97 41.58
CA CYS A 6 51.35 -18.28 41.77
C CYS A 6 51.72 -19.31 40.68
N ALA A 7 52.49 -19.01 39.63
CA ALA A 7 53.92 -18.66 39.53
C ALA A 7 54.87 -19.89 39.42
N LEU A 8 55.66 -19.82 38.35
CA LEU A 8 56.93 -20.47 38.02
C LEU A 8 56.99 -21.86 37.32
N GLN A 9 57.51 -21.74 36.09
CA GLN A 9 58.12 -22.72 35.20
C GLN A 9 59.41 -23.30 35.80
N SER A 10 59.79 -24.54 35.44
CA SER A 10 61.14 -24.86 34.95
C SER A 10 61.33 -26.34 34.53
N LEU A 11 61.69 -26.50 33.25
CA LEU A 11 62.66 -27.42 32.63
C LEU A 11 62.58 -28.97 32.72
N LYS A 12 62.47 -29.51 31.49
CA LYS A 12 63.30 -30.55 30.82
C LYS A 12 63.13 -32.05 31.14
N SER A 13 62.57 -32.70 30.12
CA SER A 13 62.95 -33.96 29.43
C SER A 13 63.01 -35.26 30.24
N SER A 14 62.25 -36.27 29.78
CA SER A 14 62.78 -37.56 29.29
C SER A 14 61.67 -38.45 28.70
N THR A 15 61.94 -38.95 27.48
CA THR A 15 61.52 -40.22 26.85
C THR A 15 60.04 -40.52 26.47
N PRO A 16 59.82 -41.24 25.34
CA PRO A 16 58.51 -41.40 24.70
C PRO A 16 57.73 -42.62 25.23
N MET A 17 56.42 -42.46 25.43
CA MET A 17 55.49 -43.57 25.71
C MET A 17 54.87 -44.12 24.42
N SER A 18 54.99 -45.44 24.29
CA SER A 18 54.19 -46.44 23.58
C SER A 18 52.95 -45.97 22.77
N PRO A 19 52.83 -46.34 21.48
CA PRO A 19 51.68 -46.02 20.65
C PRO A 19 50.65 -47.15 20.72
N SER A 20 49.74 -47.12 21.69
CA SER A 20 48.60 -48.02 21.68
C SER A 20 47.51 -47.52 22.60
N CYS A 21 46.50 -46.84 22.05
CA CYS A 21 45.10 -46.78 22.54
C CYS A 21 44.27 -45.65 21.90
N TRP A 22 44.48 -45.30 20.63
CA TRP A 22 43.74 -44.20 19.97
C TRP A 22 43.01 -44.65 18.69
N PHE A 23 42.41 -45.84 18.67
CA PHE A 23 41.68 -46.34 17.49
C PHE A 23 40.28 -46.91 17.76
N LEU A 24 39.60 -46.49 18.84
CA LEU A 24 38.21 -46.94 19.09
C LEU A 24 37.26 -45.78 19.42
N ALA A 25 37.30 -44.69 18.63
CA ALA A 25 36.37 -43.58 18.79
C ALA A 25 35.83 -42.99 17.46
N PHE A 26 35.73 -43.80 16.39
CA PHE A 26 35.27 -43.31 15.08
C PHE A 26 34.29 -44.25 14.35
N ALA A 27 33.36 -44.88 15.06
CA ALA A 27 32.39 -45.77 14.40
C ALA A 27 30.91 -45.47 14.65
N TRP A 28 30.53 -44.48 15.47
CA TRP A 28 29.13 -44.33 15.93
C TRP A 28 28.50 -42.95 15.64
N VAL A 29 28.81 -42.31 14.51
CA VAL A 29 28.18 -41.00 14.14
C VAL A 29 27.69 -40.98 12.68
N TRP A 30 27.18 -42.09 12.14
CA TRP A 30 26.69 -42.09 10.75
C TRP A 30 25.33 -42.72 10.48
N TRP A 31 24.47 -42.81 11.48
CA TRP A 31 23.09 -43.26 11.29
C TRP A 31 22.12 -42.18 11.78
N LEU A 32 22.21 -40.99 11.17
CA LEU A 32 21.10 -40.03 11.19
C LEU A 32 20.41 -40.13 9.82
N PRO A 33 19.16 -40.60 9.74
CA PRO A 33 18.43 -40.57 8.49
C PRO A 33 18.25 -39.09 8.09
N LEU A 34 18.72 -38.73 6.89
CA LEU A 34 18.30 -37.49 6.25
C LEU A 34 16.79 -37.58 6.04
N VAL A 35 16.02 -37.00 6.95
CA VAL A 35 14.60 -36.77 6.74
C VAL A 35 14.52 -35.62 5.73
N LEU A 36 14.43 -35.97 4.45
CA LEU A 36 13.98 -35.04 3.42
C LEU A 36 12.51 -34.76 3.74
N VAL A 37 12.25 -33.68 4.49
CA VAL A 37 10.92 -33.10 4.53
C VAL A 37 10.67 -32.57 3.13
N ALA A 38 9.96 -33.36 2.32
CA ALA A 38 9.27 -32.82 1.17
C ALA A 38 8.31 -31.78 1.73
N ALA A 39 8.56 -30.51 1.43
CA ALA A 39 7.52 -29.50 1.54
C ALA A 39 6.45 -29.90 0.55
N GLU A 40 5.47 -30.69 1.00
CA GLU A 40 4.16 -30.69 0.36
C GLU A 40 3.74 -29.22 0.36
N GLU A 41 3.64 -28.64 -0.84
CA GLU A 41 2.69 -27.55 -1.03
C GLU A 41 1.32 -28.12 -0.67
N GLN A 42 0.99 -28.04 0.62
CA GLN A 42 -0.38 -28.09 1.04
C GLN A 42 -1.02 -26.85 0.42
N GLN A 43 -1.52 -27.02 -0.80
CA GLN A 43 -2.65 -26.26 -1.27
C GLN A 43 -3.80 -26.63 -0.34
N ALA A 44 -3.79 -25.99 0.83
CA ALA A 44 -4.70 -26.25 1.92
C ALA A 44 -6.11 -25.98 1.41
N GLU A 45 -6.85 -27.07 1.21
CA GLU A 45 -8.28 -27.06 1.02
C GLU A 45 -8.91 -26.32 2.21
N GLY A 46 -9.47 -25.13 1.97
CA GLY A 46 -10.26 -24.40 2.98
C GLY A 46 -9.86 -22.96 3.31
N CYS A 47 -9.27 -22.20 2.38
CA CYS A 47 -9.16 -20.73 2.49
C CYS A 47 -9.47 -20.08 1.13
N SER A 48 -10.53 -19.27 1.05
CA SER A 48 -10.84 -18.53 -0.18
C SER A 48 -10.11 -17.20 -0.17
N ALA A 49 -9.02 -17.10 -0.95
CA ALA A 49 -8.34 -15.83 -1.17
C ALA A 49 -9.09 -14.91 -2.17
N LYS A 50 -10.35 -15.21 -2.51
CA LYS A 50 -11.14 -14.39 -3.43
C LYS A 50 -11.85 -13.26 -2.70
N CYS A 51 -11.82 -12.09 -3.31
CA CYS A 51 -12.59 -10.93 -2.87
C CYS A 51 -13.14 -10.19 -4.09
N GLY A 52 -14.47 -10.21 -4.24
CA GLY A 52 -15.11 -9.81 -5.49
C GLY A 52 -14.62 -10.66 -6.66
N ASN A 53 -14.17 -9.97 -7.72
CA ASN A 53 -13.63 -10.61 -8.93
C ASN A 53 -12.12 -10.87 -8.85
N LEU A 54 -11.46 -10.52 -7.75
CA LEU A 54 -10.00 -10.64 -7.59
C LEU A 54 -9.65 -11.87 -6.76
N THR A 55 -8.62 -12.59 -7.20
CA THR A 55 -7.94 -13.60 -6.39
C THR A 55 -6.70 -12.97 -5.79
N ILE A 56 -6.66 -12.89 -4.46
CA ILE A 56 -5.53 -12.35 -3.71
C ILE A 56 -4.44 -13.42 -3.56
N SER A 57 -3.22 -12.98 -3.74
CA SER A 57 -1.99 -13.76 -3.69
C SER A 57 -0.87 -12.92 -3.08
N HIS A 58 0.22 -13.58 -2.71
CA HIS A 58 1.40 -12.96 -2.13
C HIS A 58 1.88 -11.78 -2.99
N PRO A 59 2.25 -10.64 -2.39
CA PRO A 59 2.51 -10.41 -0.95
C PRO A 59 1.28 -9.95 -0.13
N PHE A 60 0.11 -9.89 -0.78
CA PHE A 60 -1.12 -9.50 -0.13
C PHE A 60 -1.80 -10.69 0.51
N TRP A 61 -2.54 -10.42 1.58
CA TRP A 61 -3.31 -11.45 2.27
C TRP A 61 -4.60 -10.86 2.84
N LEU A 62 -5.54 -11.74 3.14
CA LEU A 62 -6.84 -11.42 3.70
C LEU A 62 -7.09 -12.37 4.87
N THR A 63 -7.83 -11.91 5.87
CA THR A 63 -8.41 -12.81 6.88
C THR A 63 -9.79 -13.27 6.40
N ASP A 64 -9.98 -14.57 6.29
CA ASP A 64 -11.29 -15.17 6.06
C ASP A 64 -12.19 -14.89 7.26
N TRP A 65 -13.35 -14.30 7.02
CA TRP A 65 -14.21 -13.82 8.10
C TRP A 65 -14.85 -14.97 8.89
N ASP A 66 -15.15 -16.09 8.23
CA ASP A 66 -15.84 -17.23 8.83
C ASP A 66 -14.90 -18.10 9.67
N THR A 67 -13.66 -18.29 9.19
CA THR A 67 -12.68 -19.20 9.80
C THR A 67 -11.56 -18.49 10.55
N GLY A 68 -11.41 -17.17 10.36
CA GLY A 68 -10.28 -16.39 10.90
C GLY A 68 -8.93 -16.75 10.27
N ARG A 69 -8.92 -17.56 9.21
CA ARG A 69 -7.69 -18.03 8.55
C ARG A 69 -7.10 -16.95 7.67
N LEU A 70 -5.77 -16.90 7.60
CA LEU A 70 -5.04 -16.04 6.69
C LEU A 70 -5.03 -16.68 5.29
N CYS A 71 -5.64 -16.04 4.31
CA CYS A 71 -5.67 -16.47 2.92
C CYS A 71 -4.77 -15.60 2.04
N GLY A 72 -4.27 -16.19 0.95
CA GLY A 72 -3.60 -15.46 -0.12
C GLY A 72 -2.08 -15.34 0.02
N SER A 73 -1.44 -15.84 1.08
CA SER A 73 0.03 -15.81 1.18
C SER A 73 0.61 -17.17 1.57
N PRO A 74 1.33 -17.89 0.67
CA PRO A 74 2.13 -19.05 1.04
C PRO A 74 3.43 -18.70 1.80
N GLY A 75 3.70 -17.42 2.06
CA GLY A 75 4.85 -16.91 2.82
C GLY A 75 4.46 -15.89 3.90
N PRO A 76 5.42 -15.24 4.58
CA PRO A 76 5.13 -14.24 5.61
C PRO A 76 4.19 -13.15 5.08
N PRO A 77 3.06 -12.88 5.75
CA PRO A 77 2.14 -11.85 5.33
C PRO A 77 2.81 -10.46 5.35
N GLU A 78 2.80 -9.74 4.22
CA GLU A 78 3.36 -8.38 4.16
C GLU A 78 2.27 -7.30 4.20
N PHE A 79 1.27 -7.41 3.32
CA PHE A 79 0.23 -6.38 3.17
C PHE A 79 -1.16 -6.94 3.48
N GLU A 80 -1.67 -6.60 4.65
CA GLU A 80 -3.04 -6.93 5.04
C GLU A 80 -4.03 -6.14 4.20
N LEU A 81 -4.99 -6.85 3.63
CA LEU A 81 -6.17 -6.29 2.99
C LEU A 81 -7.40 -6.63 3.83
N THR A 82 -8.48 -5.88 3.62
CA THR A 82 -9.80 -6.24 4.15
C THR A 82 -10.75 -6.50 2.98
N CYS A 83 -11.50 -7.60 3.00
CA CYS A 83 -12.51 -7.85 1.98
C CYS A 83 -13.87 -7.30 2.44
N TYR A 84 -14.27 -6.14 1.94
CA TYR A 84 -15.52 -5.51 2.37
C TYR A 84 -16.72 -6.10 1.61
N ASN A 85 -17.69 -6.69 2.33
CA ASN A 85 -18.91 -7.32 1.78
C ASN A 85 -18.65 -8.22 0.55
N SER A 86 -17.51 -8.92 0.53
CA SER A 86 -17.10 -9.76 -0.59
C SER A 86 -17.07 -9.05 -1.96
N THR A 87 -17.00 -7.72 -2.00
CA THR A 87 -17.15 -6.93 -3.24
C THR A 87 -15.83 -6.49 -3.82
N TYR A 88 -14.91 -5.97 -3.01
CA TYR A 88 -13.57 -5.57 -3.43
C TYR A 88 -12.59 -5.65 -2.25
N PRO A 89 -11.31 -5.95 -2.51
CA PRO A 89 -10.27 -5.83 -1.50
C PRO A 89 -10.03 -4.35 -1.18
N LEU A 90 -9.88 -4.05 0.11
CA LEU A 90 -9.60 -2.73 0.64
C LEU A 90 -8.17 -2.68 1.18
N LEU A 91 -7.38 -1.78 0.62
CA LEU A 91 -6.09 -1.40 1.18
C LEU A 91 -6.32 -0.33 2.25
N PRO A 92 -5.96 -0.56 3.52
CA PRO A 92 -6.21 0.39 4.60
C PRO A 92 -5.42 1.69 4.41
N SER A 93 -5.98 2.79 4.93
CA SER A 93 -5.27 4.07 5.04
C SER A 93 -4.20 3.99 6.14
N SER A 94 -3.04 4.60 5.91
CA SER A 94 -2.01 4.78 6.96
C SER A 94 -2.42 5.81 8.03
N VAL A 95 -3.39 6.67 7.71
CA VAL A 95 -4.02 7.59 8.65
C VAL A 95 -5.21 6.90 9.33
N PRO A 96 -5.25 6.82 10.67
CA PRO A 96 -6.35 6.22 11.43
C PRO A 96 -7.70 6.87 11.10
N ASN A 97 -8.77 6.08 11.14
CA ASN A 97 -10.15 6.52 10.91
C ASN A 97 -10.39 7.20 9.54
N ASN A 98 -9.49 7.02 8.57
CA ASN A 98 -9.68 7.48 7.20
C ASN A 98 -10.07 6.32 6.28
N ALA A 99 -10.87 6.62 5.25
CA ALA A 99 -11.26 5.61 4.28
C ALA A 99 -10.02 5.18 3.48
N GLY A 100 -9.82 3.89 3.30
CA GLY A 100 -8.70 3.35 2.52
C GLY A 100 -8.89 3.49 1.01
N PHE A 101 -8.34 2.53 0.29
CA PHE A 101 -8.40 2.43 -1.16
C PHE A 101 -9.07 1.13 -1.56
N ALA A 102 -10.08 1.18 -2.43
CA ALA A 102 -10.64 -0.03 -3.02
C ALA A 102 -9.73 -0.47 -4.18
N ILE A 103 -9.29 -1.72 -4.15
CA ILE A 103 -8.48 -2.33 -5.20
C ILE A 103 -9.40 -2.81 -6.30
N MET A 104 -9.18 -2.27 -7.50
CA MET A 104 -9.93 -2.64 -8.71
C MET A 104 -9.24 -3.75 -9.50
N ASP A 105 -7.90 -3.75 -9.51
CA ASP A 105 -7.08 -4.72 -10.24
C ASP A 105 -5.68 -4.83 -9.63
N VAL A 106 -5.05 -5.99 -9.81
CA VAL A 106 -3.71 -6.31 -9.29
C VAL A 106 -2.84 -6.89 -10.39
N SER A 107 -1.70 -6.25 -10.65
CA SER A 107 -0.66 -6.78 -11.51
C SER A 107 0.53 -7.24 -10.66
N TYR A 108 0.56 -8.54 -10.33
CA TYR A 108 1.64 -9.15 -9.55
C TYR A 108 3.01 -9.03 -10.23
N LYS A 109 3.06 -9.27 -11.54
CA LYS A 109 4.28 -9.17 -12.33
C LYS A 109 4.88 -7.77 -12.29
N GLU A 110 4.04 -6.75 -12.46
CA GLU A 110 4.46 -5.35 -12.51
C GLU A 110 4.52 -4.69 -11.13
N ARG A 111 4.22 -5.44 -10.07
CA ARG A 111 4.04 -4.91 -8.71
C ARG A 111 3.14 -3.67 -8.66
N GLY A 112 2.00 -3.71 -9.36
CA GLY A 112 1.09 -2.56 -9.50
C GLY A 112 -0.35 -2.83 -9.05
N LEU A 113 -0.94 -1.90 -8.31
CA LEU A 113 -2.37 -1.94 -7.92
C LEU A 113 -3.12 -0.82 -8.62
N ARG A 114 -4.22 -1.13 -9.31
CA ARG A 114 -5.17 -0.11 -9.72
C ARG A 114 -6.17 0.08 -8.59
N VAL A 115 -6.25 1.28 -8.04
CA VAL A 115 -7.08 1.58 -6.87
C VAL A 115 -7.90 2.85 -7.04
N VAL A 116 -8.99 2.95 -6.29
CA VAL A 116 -9.77 4.19 -6.14
C VAL A 116 -9.73 4.67 -4.69
N ASP A 117 -9.49 5.97 -4.48
CA ASP A 117 -9.55 6.60 -3.17
C ASP A 117 -11.02 6.73 -2.74
N LEU A 118 -11.41 5.94 -1.75
CA LEU A 118 -12.80 5.86 -1.29
C LEU A 118 -13.33 7.19 -0.78
N ARG A 119 -12.48 8.03 -0.15
CA ARG A 119 -12.91 9.35 0.33
C ARG A 119 -13.15 10.32 -0.82
N LYS A 120 -12.39 10.21 -1.92
CA LYS A 120 -12.60 11.03 -3.13
C LYS A 120 -13.83 10.57 -3.90
N LEU A 121 -14.03 9.26 -3.98
CA LEU A 121 -15.21 8.68 -4.63
C LEU A 121 -16.51 9.08 -3.93
N GLN A 122 -16.50 9.20 -2.60
CA GLN A 122 -17.63 9.67 -1.79
C GLN A 122 -18.07 11.11 -2.12
N LEU A 123 -17.21 11.94 -2.72
CA LEU A 123 -17.60 13.27 -3.18
C LEU A 123 -18.61 13.20 -4.34
N LEU A 124 -18.64 12.08 -5.06
CA LEU A 124 -19.55 11.87 -6.20
C LEU A 124 -20.79 11.07 -5.79
N HIS A 125 -20.54 9.95 -5.10
CA HIS A 125 -21.43 8.90 -4.59
C HIS A 125 -22.07 9.14 -3.24
N ASP A 126 -23.39 8.97 -3.03
CA ASP A 126 -23.97 8.71 -1.71
C ASP A 126 -23.23 7.60 -0.96
N PRO A 127 -22.94 7.77 0.35
CA PRO A 127 -22.08 6.84 1.05
C PRO A 127 -22.85 5.53 1.24
N PRO A 128 -22.21 4.35 1.12
CA PRO A 128 -22.69 3.25 1.94
C PRO A 128 -22.63 3.70 3.41
N SER A 129 -23.64 3.37 4.21
CA SER A 129 -23.97 3.86 5.57
C SER A 129 -22.87 3.73 6.66
N ILE A 130 -21.65 3.40 6.28
CA ILE A 130 -20.53 3.00 7.12
C ILE A 130 -19.57 4.18 7.39
N PHE A 131 -19.62 5.25 6.59
CA PHE A 131 -18.73 6.40 6.73
C PHE A 131 -19.52 7.63 7.18
N ASN A 132 -19.08 8.23 8.29
CA ASN A 132 -19.61 9.48 8.85
C ASN A 132 -19.71 10.59 7.79
N ASP A 133 -20.74 11.43 7.91
CA ASP A 133 -21.01 12.55 7.00
C ASP A 133 -19.83 13.55 6.98
N CYS A 134 -19.33 13.82 5.77
CA CYS A 134 -18.36 14.88 5.45
C CYS A 134 -17.11 15.05 6.33
N LEU A 135 -16.39 13.95 6.60
CA LEU A 135 -15.05 14.01 7.21
C LEU A 135 -14.03 14.79 6.34
N PRO A 136 -12.96 15.33 6.96
CA PRO A 136 -11.93 16.08 6.24
C PRO A 136 -11.34 15.33 5.05
N ILE A 137 -11.12 16.06 3.95
CA ILE A 137 -10.64 15.51 2.69
C ILE A 137 -9.16 15.84 2.56
N TRP A 138 -8.33 14.82 2.66
CA TRP A 138 -6.87 14.94 2.62
C TRP A 138 -6.33 14.70 1.22
N ASN A 139 -5.10 15.15 0.95
CA ASN A 139 -4.35 14.69 -0.23
C ASN A 139 -4.25 13.17 -0.21
N THR A 140 -4.45 12.53 -1.35
CA THR A 140 -4.44 11.06 -1.43
C THR A 140 -3.09 10.48 -1.00
N SER A 141 -1.98 11.18 -1.30
CA SER A 141 -0.64 10.78 -0.86
C SER A 141 -0.48 10.73 0.66
N ALA A 142 -1.20 11.57 1.42
CA ALA A 142 -1.07 11.62 2.89
C ALA A 142 -1.63 10.38 3.59
N LYS A 143 -2.51 9.64 2.92
CA LYS A 143 -3.15 8.42 3.42
C LYS A 143 -2.40 7.15 3.06
N LEU A 144 -1.34 7.25 2.25
CA LEU A 144 -0.65 6.10 1.70
C LEU A 144 0.37 5.55 2.70
N GLY A 145 0.46 4.22 2.81
CA GLY A 145 1.50 3.55 3.58
C GLY A 145 2.87 3.72 2.90
N ARG A 146 3.96 3.68 3.69
CA ARG A 146 5.33 3.89 3.19
C ARG A 146 5.78 2.88 2.13
N GLN A 147 5.17 1.70 2.12
CA GLN A 147 5.49 0.60 1.20
C GLN A 147 4.85 0.78 -0.18
N PHE A 148 3.95 1.76 -0.34
CA PHE A 148 3.27 2.05 -1.58
C PHE A 148 3.71 3.39 -2.14
N LYS A 149 3.84 3.46 -3.47
CA LYS A 149 4.21 4.68 -4.20
C LYS A 149 3.19 4.95 -5.30
N ILE A 150 2.85 6.21 -5.52
CA ILE A 150 2.04 6.61 -6.68
C ILE A 150 2.89 6.43 -7.93
N SER A 151 2.37 5.67 -8.90
CA SER A 151 3.10 5.44 -10.15
C SER A 151 3.26 6.74 -10.94
N PRO A 152 4.43 7.00 -11.54
CA PRO A 152 4.67 8.23 -12.30
C PRO A 152 3.87 8.29 -13.62
N VAL A 153 3.19 7.21 -14.01
CA VAL A 153 2.29 7.21 -15.18
C VAL A 153 0.96 7.92 -14.89
N ASN A 154 0.63 8.13 -13.61
CA ASN A 154 -0.55 8.88 -13.22
C ASN A 154 -0.37 10.37 -13.52
N LEU A 155 -1.51 11.05 -13.59
CA LEU A 155 -1.61 12.50 -13.58
C LEU A 155 -2.24 12.92 -12.26
N GLU A 156 -2.14 14.20 -11.94
CA GLU A 156 -2.84 14.80 -10.82
C GLU A 156 -4.14 15.46 -11.29
N LEU A 157 -5.17 15.24 -10.48
CA LEU A 157 -6.38 16.04 -10.41
C LEU A 157 -6.28 16.88 -9.13
N ILE A 158 -6.63 18.16 -9.23
CA ILE A 158 -6.53 19.08 -8.11
C ILE A 158 -7.91 19.70 -7.92
N LEU A 159 -8.45 19.58 -6.71
CA LEU A 159 -9.67 20.24 -6.29
C LEU A 159 -9.30 21.47 -5.48
N TYR A 160 -9.77 22.63 -5.89
CA TYR A 160 -9.55 23.89 -5.20
C TYR A 160 -10.82 24.28 -4.47
N ASN A 161 -10.76 24.34 -3.14
CA ASN A 161 -11.82 24.92 -2.34
C ASN A 161 -11.46 26.38 -2.02
N CYS A 162 -12.10 27.32 -2.70
CA CYS A 162 -11.76 28.74 -2.62
C CYS A 162 -12.66 29.51 -1.67
N THR A 163 -12.17 30.65 -1.17
CA THR A 163 -13.04 31.69 -0.62
C THR A 163 -13.94 32.29 -1.72
N GLU A 164 -15.05 32.93 -1.35
CA GLU A 164 -15.96 33.57 -2.32
C GLU A 164 -15.24 34.61 -3.21
N LYS A 165 -14.33 35.39 -2.61
CA LYS A 165 -13.53 36.39 -3.31
C LYS A 165 -12.60 35.73 -4.34
N ALA A 166 -11.87 34.69 -3.95
CA ALA A 166 -10.98 33.97 -4.87
C ALA A 166 -11.73 33.20 -5.96
N ALA A 167 -12.95 32.73 -5.69
CA ALA A 167 -13.77 32.06 -6.69
C ALA A 167 -14.04 32.96 -7.92
N ALA A 168 -14.12 34.28 -7.76
CA ALA A 168 -14.26 35.20 -8.89
C ALA A 168 -13.03 35.24 -9.80
N ALA A 169 -11.83 35.14 -9.24
CA ALA A 169 -10.59 35.04 -9.99
C ALA A 169 -10.44 33.66 -10.64
N ALA A 170 -10.69 32.58 -9.89
CA ALA A 170 -10.61 31.21 -10.36
C ALA A 170 -11.53 30.93 -11.57
N ARG A 171 -12.70 31.57 -11.66
CA ARG A 171 -13.60 31.48 -12.83
C ARG A 171 -12.99 31.99 -14.14
N ARG A 172 -11.97 32.84 -14.08
CA ARG A 172 -11.29 33.41 -15.25
C ARG A 172 -10.12 32.55 -15.73
N GLU A 173 -9.68 31.60 -14.91
CA GLU A 173 -8.58 30.70 -15.24
C GLU A 173 -9.02 29.63 -16.25
N LYS A 174 -8.37 29.60 -17.41
CA LYS A 174 -8.74 28.69 -18.52
C LYS A 174 -8.55 27.21 -18.21
N GLU A 175 -7.68 26.89 -17.26
CA GLU A 175 -7.36 25.51 -16.89
C GLU A 175 -8.26 24.95 -15.78
N LEU A 176 -9.10 25.80 -15.19
CA LEU A 176 -10.01 25.43 -14.12
C LEU A 176 -11.42 25.22 -14.65
N VAL A 177 -12.08 24.19 -14.13
CA VAL A 177 -13.51 23.94 -14.38
C VAL A 177 -14.22 23.98 -13.03
N GLN A 178 -15.28 24.78 -12.92
CA GLN A 178 -16.10 24.79 -11.72
C GLN A 178 -16.75 23.40 -11.53
N ALA A 179 -16.60 22.83 -10.34
CA ALA A 179 -17.24 21.57 -9.99
C ALA A 179 -18.77 21.76 -9.98
N LYS A 180 -19.50 20.85 -10.63
CA LYS A 180 -20.97 20.88 -10.65
C LYS A 180 -21.58 20.07 -9.52
N THR A 181 -20.88 19.01 -9.14
CA THR A 181 -21.33 17.94 -8.24
C THR A 181 -20.15 17.53 -7.37
N MET A 182 -20.15 17.96 -6.11
CA MET A 182 -19.27 17.45 -5.06
C MET A 182 -19.99 17.55 -3.73
N ARG A 183 -20.24 16.40 -3.12
CA ARG A 183 -20.76 16.33 -1.76
C ARG A 183 -19.67 16.81 -0.80
N CYS A 184 -20.09 17.37 0.33
CA CYS A 184 -19.18 17.88 1.36
C CYS A 184 -18.32 19.09 0.94
N MET A 185 -18.61 19.70 -0.22
CA MET A 185 -17.94 20.91 -0.70
C MET A 185 -18.98 21.93 -1.18
N ASN A 186 -18.65 23.21 -1.08
CA ASN A 186 -19.44 24.26 -1.73
C ASN A 186 -19.01 24.35 -3.21
N THR A 187 -19.81 23.76 -4.09
CA THR A 187 -19.56 23.74 -5.56
C THR A 187 -19.54 25.13 -6.19
N SER A 188 -20.14 26.14 -5.55
CA SER A 188 -20.07 27.53 -6.02
C SER A 188 -18.63 28.08 -6.00
N ASN A 189 -17.80 27.57 -5.10
CA ASN A 189 -16.41 28.01 -4.89
C ASN A 189 -15.39 26.89 -5.12
N THR A 190 -15.82 25.74 -5.66
CA THR A 190 -14.94 24.60 -5.92
C THR A 190 -14.58 24.51 -7.39
N PHE A 191 -13.29 24.40 -7.68
CA PHE A 191 -12.76 24.29 -9.04
C PHE A 191 -11.87 23.06 -9.19
N VAL A 192 -11.80 22.53 -10.41
CA VAL A 192 -11.02 21.34 -10.75
C VAL A 192 -10.01 21.69 -11.81
N ARG A 193 -8.75 21.30 -11.58
CA ARG A 193 -7.69 21.24 -12.58
C ARG A 193 -7.34 19.79 -12.82
N ALA A 194 -7.09 19.40 -14.06
CA ALA A 194 -6.77 18.03 -14.40
C ALA A 194 -5.63 17.93 -15.41
N GLY A 195 -4.96 16.78 -15.41
CA GLY A 195 -3.90 16.49 -16.37
C GLY A 195 -2.56 17.11 -15.98
N VAL A 196 -2.40 17.49 -14.72
CA VAL A 196 -1.14 18.00 -14.19
C VAL A 196 -0.16 16.82 -14.05
N PRO A 197 1.10 16.94 -14.47
CA PRO A 197 2.09 15.87 -14.27
C PRO A 197 2.25 15.52 -12.79
N TYR A 198 2.48 14.24 -12.49
CA TYR A 198 2.74 13.79 -11.11
C TYR A 198 3.97 14.50 -10.51
N ASP A 199 3.78 15.19 -9.38
CA ASP A 199 4.86 15.81 -8.61
C ASP A 199 5.46 14.78 -7.63
N ARG A 200 6.62 14.25 -8.00
CA ARG A 200 7.37 13.29 -7.18
C ARG A 200 7.87 13.86 -5.85
N THR A 201 8.00 15.19 -5.74
CA THR A 201 8.46 15.83 -4.50
C THR A 201 7.36 15.89 -3.45
N GLY A 202 6.09 15.87 -3.88
CA GLY A 202 4.93 16.00 -2.99
C GLY A 202 4.86 17.35 -2.27
N ASN A 203 5.61 18.36 -2.73
CA ASN A 203 5.63 19.69 -2.10
C ASN A 203 4.35 20.48 -2.43
N TYR A 204 3.70 20.21 -3.58
CA TYR A 204 2.42 20.79 -4.00
C TYR A 204 2.36 22.34 -4.02
N SER A 205 3.47 23.02 -3.73
CA SER A 205 3.56 24.49 -3.70
C SER A 205 3.28 25.12 -5.06
N GLY A 206 3.67 24.44 -6.15
CA GLY A 206 3.35 24.84 -7.52
C GLY A 206 1.87 24.73 -7.89
N TYR A 207 1.05 24.17 -7.00
CA TYR A 207 -0.40 24.07 -7.18
C TYR A 207 -1.17 25.13 -6.40
N ALA A 208 -0.51 25.93 -5.55
CA ALA A 208 -1.20 26.94 -4.75
C ALA A 208 -1.94 27.96 -5.62
N LEU A 209 -3.16 28.30 -5.21
CA LEU A 209 -3.92 29.44 -5.71
C LEU A 209 -4.26 30.33 -4.52
N GLU A 210 -4.17 31.64 -4.69
CA GLU A 210 -4.44 32.60 -3.62
C GLU A 210 -5.85 32.40 -3.05
N ASP A 211 -5.95 32.31 -1.72
CA ASP A 211 -7.17 32.04 -0.96
C ASP A 211 -7.98 30.80 -1.43
N CYS A 212 -7.29 29.76 -1.92
CA CYS A 212 -7.85 28.45 -2.20
C CYS A 212 -7.03 27.32 -1.56
N ASP A 213 -7.73 26.34 -0.99
CA ASP A 213 -7.11 25.13 -0.44
C ASP A 213 -7.08 24.02 -1.51
N PRO A 214 -5.88 23.59 -1.97
CA PRO A 214 -5.76 22.50 -2.94
C PRO A 214 -5.85 21.13 -2.27
N ILE A 215 -6.66 20.25 -2.85
CA ILE A 215 -6.75 18.83 -2.53
C ILE A 215 -6.31 18.04 -3.75
N VAL A 216 -5.22 17.30 -3.60
CA VAL A 216 -4.52 16.61 -4.68
C VAL A 216 -4.84 15.12 -4.65
N LEU A 217 -5.17 14.57 -5.82
CA LEU A 217 -5.35 13.14 -6.00
C LEU A 217 -4.84 12.66 -7.36
N PRO A 218 -4.13 11.51 -7.39
CA PRO A 218 -3.70 10.90 -8.61
C PRO A 218 -4.89 10.29 -9.38
N VAL A 219 -4.80 10.32 -10.70
CA VAL A 219 -5.78 9.72 -11.63
C VAL A 219 -5.07 9.13 -12.84
N LEU A 220 -5.64 8.06 -13.41
CA LEU A 220 -5.21 7.54 -14.71
C LEU A 220 -5.58 8.50 -15.84
N ARG A 221 -4.73 8.59 -16.85
CA ARG A 221 -5.07 9.24 -18.13
C ARG A 221 -6.18 8.43 -18.81
N LEU A 222 -7.24 9.11 -19.24
CA LEU A 222 -8.30 8.48 -20.03
C LEU A 222 -7.80 8.16 -21.46
N PRO A 223 -8.28 7.08 -22.09
CA PRO A 223 -7.85 6.70 -23.45
C PRO A 223 -8.10 7.77 -24.53
N SER A 224 -9.04 8.69 -24.29
CA SER A 224 -9.54 9.67 -25.27
C SER A 224 -8.64 10.91 -25.48
N GLY A 225 -7.34 10.82 -25.24
CA GLY A 225 -6.38 11.91 -25.46
C GLY A 225 -6.11 12.80 -24.23
N LYS A 226 -6.12 14.14 -24.40
CA LYS A 226 -5.78 15.09 -23.32
C LYS A 226 -6.79 14.98 -22.17
N THR A 227 -6.29 14.85 -20.94
CA THR A 227 -7.12 14.81 -19.74
C THR A 227 -7.86 16.14 -19.56
N ASN A 228 -9.19 16.09 -19.58
CA ASN A 228 -10.04 17.26 -19.42
C ASN A 228 -10.63 17.30 -18.01
N ALA A 229 -10.53 18.45 -17.34
CA ALA A 229 -11.09 18.67 -16.01
C ALA A 229 -12.61 18.52 -15.97
N SER A 230 -13.33 18.73 -17.08
CA SER A 230 -14.77 18.46 -17.15
C SER A 230 -15.14 16.99 -16.95
N HIS A 231 -14.19 16.07 -17.06
CA HIS A 231 -14.39 14.63 -16.83
C HIS A 231 -13.93 14.18 -15.44
N TYR A 232 -13.82 15.09 -14.47
CA TYR A 232 -13.29 14.79 -13.13
C TYR A 232 -13.98 13.61 -12.45
N GLU A 233 -15.30 13.48 -12.60
CA GLU A 233 -16.05 12.36 -12.00
C GLU A 233 -15.55 11.01 -12.51
N ARG A 234 -15.40 10.88 -13.83
CA ARG A 234 -14.88 9.67 -14.47
C ARG A 234 -13.41 9.43 -14.13
N LEU A 235 -12.63 10.51 -13.99
CA LEU A 235 -11.22 10.41 -13.59
C LEU A 235 -11.08 9.85 -12.18
N ILE A 236 -11.87 10.35 -11.22
CA ILE A 236 -11.93 9.83 -9.84
C ILE A 236 -12.35 8.37 -9.85
N GLN A 237 -13.43 8.03 -10.56
CA GLN A 237 -13.96 6.67 -10.64
C GLN A 237 -13.01 5.68 -11.30
N SER A 238 -12.19 6.14 -12.26
CA SER A 238 -11.22 5.29 -12.96
C SER A 238 -10.04 4.91 -12.08
N GLY A 239 -9.84 5.61 -10.96
CA GLY A 239 -8.76 5.37 -10.03
C GLY A 239 -7.38 5.75 -10.57
N PHE A 240 -6.36 5.23 -9.91
CA PHE A 240 -4.95 5.48 -10.18
C PHE A 240 -4.10 4.24 -9.94
N LEU A 241 -2.88 4.25 -10.44
CA LEU A 241 -1.94 3.14 -10.29
C LEU A 241 -0.98 3.38 -9.12
N LEU A 242 -0.99 2.49 -8.13
CA LEU A 242 0.05 2.37 -7.13
C LEU A 242 1.09 1.34 -7.55
N LYS A 243 2.30 1.48 -7.02
CA LYS A 243 3.35 0.46 -7.00
C LYS A 243 3.64 0.05 -5.57
N TRP A 244 3.99 -1.21 -5.33
CA TRP A 244 4.52 -1.67 -4.05
C TRP A 244 5.96 -2.18 -4.23
N GLU A 245 6.74 -2.10 -3.16
CA GLU A 245 8.10 -2.65 -3.09
C GLU A 245 8.11 -3.96 -2.31
#